data_AF-A0A538DSR5-F1
#
_entry.id   AF-A0A538DSR5-F1
#
_cell.length_a   1.000
_cell.length_b   1.000
_cell.length_c   1.000
_cell.angle_alpha   90.00
_cell.angle_beta   90.00
_cell.angle_gamma   90.00
#
_symmetry.space_group_name_H-M   'P 1'
#
loop_
_entity.id
_entity.type
_entity.pdbx_description
1 polymer ?
#
loop_
_entity_poly.entity_id
_entity_poly.type
_entity_poly.pdbx_seq_one_letter_code
_entity_poly.pdbx_strand_id
1 'polypeptide(L)'
;MALYEQLRGLDVVVEETTTEQRSVDVSSDFKRVTTIVVLSGAGAEGRGEDVTYTAEDHDWFPSLEAPGATTFDELSGLFGGLPSFAGEPKMPASRDYRRWAFESAALDLALRQAAVSLGEAVGREHQPVRFVVSTRGDAFEWLGAAPELELKLDPD
;
A
#
# COMPACT_ATOMS: atom_id res chain seq x y z
N MET A 1 -22.94 4.42 6.24
CA MET A 1 -21.81 4.59 7.18
C MET A 1 -20.54 4.49 6.37
N ALA A 2 -19.58 5.41 6.53
CA ALA A 2 -18.30 5.32 5.81
C ALA A 2 -17.54 4.07 6.32
N LEU A 3 -16.88 3.32 5.42
CA LEU A 3 -16.17 2.09 5.79
C LEU A 3 -15.07 2.34 6.83
N TYR A 4 -14.44 3.51 6.78
CA TYR A 4 -13.42 3.93 7.74
C TYR A 4 -13.92 3.91 9.19
N GLU A 5 -15.16 4.31 9.45
CA GLU A 5 -15.72 4.33 10.81
C GLU A 5 -15.81 2.93 11.44
N GLN A 6 -15.83 1.87 10.62
CA GLN A 6 -15.81 0.49 11.10
C GLN A 6 -14.39 0.01 11.45
N LEU A 7 -13.37 0.65 10.89
CA LEU A 7 -11.96 0.26 11.03
C LEU A 7 -11.21 1.11 12.07
N ARG A 8 -11.60 2.36 12.25
CA ARG A 8 -10.90 3.35 13.08
C ARG A 8 -10.62 2.88 14.52
N GLY A 9 -11.52 2.07 15.07
CA GLY A 9 -11.44 1.57 16.45
C GLY A 9 -10.70 0.25 16.60
N LEU A 10 -10.09 -0.30 15.55
CA LEU A 10 -9.29 -1.50 15.67
C LEU A 10 -8.06 -1.23 16.55
N ASP A 11 -7.90 -2.04 17.59
CA ASP A 11 -6.70 -2.02 18.43
C ASP A 11 -5.49 -2.53 17.63
N VAL A 12 -4.34 -1.92 17.86
CA VAL A 12 -3.07 -2.33 17.26
C VAL A 12 -1.92 -2.12 18.22
N VAL A 13 -1.05 -3.12 18.31
CA VAL A 13 0.21 -3.05 19.05
C VAL A 13 1.37 -3.08 18.06
N VAL A 14 2.13 -2.00 17.98
CA VAL A 14 3.35 -1.92 17.16
C VAL A 14 4.56 -1.92 18.07
N GLU A 15 5.39 -2.95 17.94
CA GLU A 15 6.62 -3.16 18.73
C GLU A 15 7.87 -2.84 17.90
N GLU A 16 7.78 -2.96 16.57
CA GLU A 16 8.88 -2.69 15.65
C GLU A 16 8.36 -2.14 14.32
N THR A 17 9.12 -1.21 13.74
CA THR A 17 8.89 -0.64 12.42
C THR A 17 10.13 -0.85 11.57
N THR A 18 9.99 -1.55 10.44
CA THR A 18 11.07 -1.73 9.46
C THR A 18 10.60 -1.42 8.06
N THR A 19 11.55 -1.36 7.13
CA THR A 19 11.25 -1.21 5.70
C THR A 19 12.06 -2.20 4.89
N GLU A 20 11.45 -2.72 3.83
CA GLU A 20 12.10 -3.60 2.88
C GLU A 20 12.01 -3.01 1.48
N GLN A 21 13.16 -2.74 0.86
CA GLN A 21 13.18 -2.23 -0.51
C GLN A 21 13.29 -3.38 -1.52
N ARG A 22 12.58 -3.24 -2.64
CA ARG A 22 12.67 -4.10 -3.83
C ARG A 22 12.81 -3.23 -5.06
N SER A 23 13.44 -3.77 -6.10
CA SER A 23 13.54 -3.07 -7.37
C SER A 23 13.60 -4.02 -8.57
N VAL A 24 13.13 -3.54 -9.71
CA VAL A 24 13.19 -4.24 -10.99
C VAL A 24 13.48 -3.23 -12.10
N ASP A 25 14.40 -3.58 -13.01
CA ASP A 25 14.65 -2.81 -14.22
C ASP A 25 13.57 -3.17 -15.24
N VAL A 26 12.62 -2.26 -15.46
CA VAL A 26 11.47 -2.45 -16.36
C VAL A 26 11.86 -2.18 -17.81
N SER A 27 12.79 -1.23 -18.02
CA SER A 27 13.45 -0.94 -19.29
C SER A 27 14.84 -0.34 -19.02
N SER A 28 15.62 -0.04 -20.07
CA SER A 28 16.93 0.62 -19.91
C SER A 28 16.84 1.96 -19.17
N ASP A 29 15.70 2.66 -19.31
CA ASP A 29 15.53 4.02 -18.81
C ASP A 29 14.57 4.09 -17.60
N PHE A 30 14.04 2.95 -17.15
CA PHE A 30 13.06 2.91 -16.07
C PHE A 30 13.31 1.74 -15.11
N LYS A 31 13.77 2.10 -13.91
CA LYS A 31 13.85 1.21 -12.76
C LYS A 31 12.67 1.46 -11.84
N ARG A 32 11.85 0.44 -11.62
CA ARG A 32 10.78 0.48 -10.62
C ARG A 32 11.37 0.12 -9.27
N VAL A 33 11.28 1.03 -8.31
CA VAL A 33 11.58 0.78 -6.91
C VAL A 33 10.27 0.73 -6.14
N THR A 34 10.23 -0.11 -5.12
CA THR A 34 9.11 -0.25 -4.19
C THR A 34 9.70 -0.37 -2.79
N THR A 35 9.11 0.32 -1.81
CA THR A 35 9.43 0.12 -0.39
C THR A 35 8.21 -0.46 0.30
N ILE A 36 8.41 -1.60 0.97
CA ILE A 36 7.40 -2.22 1.82
C ILE A 36 7.62 -1.71 3.24
N VAL A 37 6.60 -1.10 3.83
CA VAL A 37 6.53 -0.83 5.27
C VAL A 37 6.12 -2.10 5.97
N VAL A 38 6.88 -2.49 6.98
CA VAL A 38 6.62 -3.67 7.80
C VAL A 38 6.49 -3.23 9.24
N LEU A 39 5.30 -3.45 9.82
CA LEU A 39 5.03 -3.21 11.24
C LEU A 39 4.80 -4.55 11.92
N SER A 40 5.46 -4.80 13.04
CA SER A 40 5.28 -6.03 13.81
C SER A 40 4.97 -5.74 15.27
N GLY A 41 4.16 -6.61 15.87
CA GLY A 41 3.83 -6.56 17.28
C GLY A 41 2.77 -7.60 17.65
N ALA A 42 2.72 -7.98 18.93
CA ALA A 42 1.82 -9.01 19.44
C ALA A 42 1.87 -10.34 18.64
N GLY A 43 3.06 -10.70 18.13
CA GLY A 43 3.28 -11.93 17.36
C GLY A 43 2.74 -11.94 15.93
N ALA A 44 2.26 -10.79 15.43
CA ALA A 44 1.81 -10.61 14.05
C ALA A 44 2.66 -9.55 13.34
N GLU A 45 2.54 -9.55 12.01
CA GLU A 45 3.19 -8.57 11.13
C GLU A 45 2.15 -8.03 10.15
N GLY A 46 2.13 -6.73 9.89
CA GLY A 46 1.35 -6.07 8.85
C GLY A 46 2.25 -5.40 7.82
N ARG A 47 1.82 -5.41 6.56
CA ARG A 47 2.63 -4.95 5.43
C ARG A 47 1.85 -3.99 4.55
N GLY A 48 2.51 -2.91 4.12
CA GLY A 48 1.95 -1.93 3.20
C GLY A 48 2.99 -1.46 2.20
N GLU A 49 2.56 -1.09 1.00
CA GLU A 49 3.46 -0.83 -0.13
C GLU A 49 3.45 0.65 -0.52
N ASP A 50 4.62 1.27 -0.58
CA ASP A 50 4.80 2.57 -1.24
C ASP A 50 4.98 2.34 -2.74
N VAL A 51 4.00 2.82 -3.51
CA VAL A 51 3.91 2.67 -4.97
C VAL A 51 4.47 3.88 -5.75
N THR A 52 5.23 4.75 -5.10
CA THR A 52 5.91 5.90 -5.72
C THR A 52 6.70 5.50 -6.98
N TYR A 53 6.54 6.26 -8.07
CA TYR A 53 7.16 5.94 -9.36
C TYR A 53 8.59 6.43 -9.49
N THR A 54 8.91 7.53 -8.83
CA THR A 54 10.25 8.10 -8.84
C THR A 54 11.14 7.30 -7.90
N ALA A 55 12.14 6.61 -8.46
CA ALA A 55 13.05 5.78 -7.69
C ALA A 55 13.78 6.54 -6.59
N GLU A 56 14.26 7.77 -6.86
CA GLU A 56 15.03 8.55 -5.87
C GLU A 56 14.17 9.00 -4.67
N ASP A 57 12.84 9.11 -4.83
CA ASP A 57 11.94 9.50 -3.75
C ASP A 57 11.86 8.39 -2.66
N HIS A 58 12.26 7.16 -2.96
CA HIS A 58 12.36 6.06 -1.99
C HIS A 58 13.56 6.19 -1.04
N ASP A 59 14.56 7.01 -1.37
CA ASP A 59 15.76 7.21 -0.52
C ASP A 59 15.45 8.04 0.73
N TRP A 60 14.30 8.71 0.76
CA TRP A 60 13.85 9.55 1.88
C TRP A 60 12.87 8.84 2.80
N PHE A 61 12.95 7.51 2.92
CA PHE A 61 12.07 6.75 3.82
C PHE A 61 12.43 7.01 5.29
N PRO A 62 11.48 7.48 6.13
CA PRO A 62 11.78 7.75 7.53
C PRO A 62 11.93 6.46 8.33
N SER A 63 12.82 6.48 9.32
CA SER A 63 12.79 5.50 10.42
C SER A 63 11.83 6.02 11.47
N LEU A 64 10.83 5.22 11.84
CA LEU A 64 9.83 5.58 12.84
C LEU A 64 10.02 4.75 14.10
N GLU A 65 9.94 5.39 15.26
CA GLU A 65 9.85 4.68 16.53
C GLU A 65 8.51 3.93 16.61
N ALA A 66 8.53 2.75 17.21
CA ALA A 66 7.32 1.96 17.39
C ALA A 66 6.40 2.64 18.43
N PRO A 67 5.15 2.98 18.07
CA PRO A 67 4.24 3.71 18.96
C PRO A 67 3.67 2.87 20.12
N GLY A 68 3.87 1.55 20.14
CA GLY A 68 3.28 0.67 21.13
C GLY A 68 1.80 0.39 20.85
N ALA A 69 1.02 0.24 21.91
CA ALA A 69 -0.41 -0.03 21.83
C ALA A 69 -1.22 1.26 21.57
N THR A 70 -2.09 1.22 20.57
CA THR A 70 -2.92 2.35 20.12
C THR A 70 -4.11 1.82 19.30
N THR A 71 -4.85 2.71 18.65
CA THR A 71 -5.91 2.38 17.68
C THR A 71 -5.45 2.69 16.25
N PHE A 72 -6.12 2.07 15.27
CA PHE A 72 -5.88 2.37 13.86
C PHE A 72 -6.05 3.87 13.53
N ASP A 73 -7.04 4.55 14.11
CA ASP A 73 -7.30 5.99 13.90
C ASP A 73 -6.15 6.87 14.39
N GLU A 74 -5.69 6.61 15.62
CA GLU A 74 -4.58 7.35 16.23
C GLU A 74 -3.27 7.13 15.46
N LEU A 75 -3.01 5.90 15.04
CA LEU A 75 -1.83 5.55 14.27
C LEU A 75 -1.86 6.20 12.87
N SER A 76 -3.02 6.19 12.20
CA SER A 76 -3.25 6.91 10.95
C SER A 76 -3.04 8.42 11.11
N GLY A 77 -3.53 9.00 12.20
CA GLY A 77 -3.31 10.40 12.56
C GLY A 77 -1.84 10.75 12.75
N LEU A 78 -1.07 9.88 13.43
CA LEU A 78 0.37 10.02 13.60
C LEU A 78 1.09 10.07 12.24
N PHE A 79 0.78 9.14 11.33
CA PHE A 79 1.36 9.12 9.99
C PHE A 79 1.00 10.36 9.16
N GLY A 80 -0.22 10.86 9.30
CA GLY A 80 -0.65 12.09 8.62
C GLY A 80 0.09 13.35 9.08
N GLY A 81 0.66 13.35 10.29
CA GLY A 81 1.40 14.49 10.84
C GLY A 81 2.91 14.47 10.57
N LEU A 82 3.47 13.34 10.11
CA LEU A 82 4.91 13.18 9.94
C LEU A 82 5.39 13.79 8.61
N PRO A 83 6.51 14.55 8.60
CA PRO A 83 7.18 14.92 7.36
C PRO A 83 7.74 13.63 6.72
N SER A 84 7.03 13.13 5.70
CA SER A 84 7.27 11.80 5.17
C SER A 84 8.39 11.72 4.11
N PHE A 85 8.95 12.88 3.73
CA PHE A 85 10.06 13.04 2.80
C PHE A 85 11.04 14.12 3.30
N ALA A 86 12.33 13.96 3.03
CA ALA A 86 13.38 14.93 3.39
C ALA A 86 13.36 16.20 2.51
N GLY A 87 12.63 16.17 1.39
CA GLY A 87 12.44 17.28 0.46
C GLY A 87 11.10 17.18 -0.28
N GLU A 88 10.92 18.02 -1.29
CA GLU A 88 9.75 17.92 -2.18
C GLU A 88 9.88 16.68 -3.09
N PRO A 89 8.94 15.72 -3.03
CA PRO A 89 8.94 14.60 -3.97
C PRO A 89 8.69 15.10 -5.39
N LYS A 90 9.17 14.35 -6.39
CA LYS A 90 9.00 14.76 -7.80
C LYS A 90 7.53 14.75 -8.24
N MET A 91 6.69 13.97 -7.55
CA MET A 91 5.25 13.95 -7.75
C MET A 91 4.52 14.32 -6.46
N PRO A 92 3.54 15.25 -6.47
CA PRO A 92 2.74 15.55 -5.28
C PRO A 92 2.05 14.31 -4.69
N ALA A 93 1.60 13.38 -5.54
CA ALA A 93 0.95 12.14 -5.13
C ALA A 93 1.85 11.17 -4.32
N SER A 94 3.18 11.29 -4.40
CA SER A 94 4.10 10.46 -3.62
C SER A 94 3.87 10.62 -2.11
N ARG A 95 3.39 11.80 -1.67
CA ARG A 95 3.01 12.05 -0.27
C ARG A 95 1.90 11.13 0.19
N ASP A 96 0.88 10.96 -0.64
CA ASP A 96 -0.26 10.09 -0.37
C ASP A 96 0.15 8.63 -0.43
N TYR A 97 0.94 8.21 -1.43
CA TYR A 97 1.44 6.83 -1.53
C TYR A 97 2.27 6.42 -0.33
N ARG A 98 3.17 7.29 0.14
CA ARG A 98 3.97 7.07 1.34
C ARG A 98 3.09 6.89 2.57
N ARG A 99 2.10 7.77 2.74
CA ARG A 99 1.15 7.70 3.84
C ARG A 99 0.33 6.40 3.79
N TRP A 100 -0.19 6.04 2.63
CA TRP A 100 -0.97 4.81 2.44
C TRP A 100 -0.15 3.55 2.65
N ALA A 101 1.16 3.56 2.41
CA ALA A 101 2.03 2.43 2.76
C ALA A 101 2.03 2.17 4.27
N PHE A 102 2.16 3.22 5.09
CA PHE A 102 2.09 3.11 6.54
C PHE A 102 0.68 2.73 7.03
N GLU A 103 -0.35 3.40 6.52
CA GLU A 103 -1.74 3.10 6.90
C GLU A 103 -2.15 1.68 6.51
N SER A 104 -1.72 1.18 5.35
CA SER A 104 -2.00 -0.20 4.92
C SER A 104 -1.28 -1.21 5.81
N ALA A 105 -0.02 -0.95 6.18
CA ALA A 105 0.72 -1.82 7.11
C ALA A 105 0.05 -1.86 8.49
N ALA A 106 -0.41 -0.71 8.99
CA ALA A 106 -1.14 -0.61 10.25
C ALA A 106 -2.47 -1.35 10.22
N LEU A 107 -3.27 -1.16 9.17
CA LEU A 107 -4.55 -1.85 9.00
C LEU A 107 -4.36 -3.36 8.92
N ASP A 108 -3.39 -3.80 8.10
CA ASP A 108 -3.07 -5.22 7.94
C ASP A 108 -2.60 -5.85 9.26
N LEU A 109 -1.79 -5.15 10.04
CA LEU A 109 -1.36 -5.60 11.38
C LEU A 109 -2.55 -5.70 12.34
N ALA A 110 -3.39 -4.66 12.41
CA ALA A 110 -4.55 -4.62 13.29
C ALA A 110 -5.54 -5.75 12.98
N LEU A 111 -5.84 -5.97 11.70
CA LEU A 111 -6.70 -7.07 11.24
C LEU A 111 -6.12 -8.45 11.62
N ARG A 112 -4.81 -8.64 11.48
CA ARG A 112 -4.12 -9.89 11.87
C ARG A 112 -4.14 -10.12 13.37
N GLN A 113 -3.89 -9.09 14.18
CA GLN A 113 -3.97 -9.17 15.64
C GLN A 113 -5.39 -9.47 16.12
N ALA A 114 -6.40 -8.90 15.46
CA ALA A 114 -7.80 -9.18 15.71
C ALA A 114 -8.30 -10.50 15.10
N ALA A 115 -7.47 -11.19 14.31
CA ALA A 115 -7.80 -12.42 13.58
C ALA A 115 -9.08 -12.30 12.71
N VAL A 116 -9.28 -11.15 12.07
CA VAL A 116 -10.41 -10.88 11.17
C VAL A 116 -9.93 -10.48 9.78
N SER A 117 -10.71 -10.85 8.76
CA SER A 117 -10.48 -10.35 7.41
C SER A 117 -10.94 -8.88 7.26
N LEU A 118 -10.40 -8.15 6.27
CA LEU A 118 -10.90 -6.82 5.94
C LEU A 118 -12.40 -6.85 5.59
N GLY A 119 -12.84 -7.87 4.83
CA GLY A 119 -14.23 -8.08 4.47
C GLY A 119 -15.14 -8.19 5.70
N GLU A 120 -14.79 -9.05 6.66
CA GLU A 120 -15.52 -9.15 7.93
C GLU A 120 -15.54 -7.82 8.69
N ALA A 121 -14.39 -7.16 8.82
CA ALA A 121 -14.27 -5.90 9.56
C ALA A 121 -15.15 -4.78 8.99
N VAL A 122 -15.43 -4.81 7.68
CA VAL A 122 -16.32 -3.83 7.02
C VAL A 122 -17.71 -4.37 6.66
N GLY A 123 -18.04 -5.58 7.12
CA GLY A 123 -19.33 -6.23 6.86
C GLY A 123 -19.60 -6.53 5.38
N ARG A 124 -18.57 -6.94 4.62
CA ARG A 124 -18.66 -7.25 3.19
C ARG A 124 -18.10 -8.62 2.86
N GLU A 125 -18.84 -9.37 2.06
CA GLU A 125 -18.37 -10.63 1.50
C GLU A 125 -17.39 -10.37 0.35
N HIS A 126 -16.30 -11.14 0.31
CA HIS A 126 -15.39 -11.13 -0.82
C HIS A 126 -16.09 -11.67 -2.08
N GLN A 127 -15.90 -10.99 -3.20
CA GLN A 127 -16.43 -11.39 -4.50
C GLN A 127 -15.26 -11.59 -5.48
N PRO A 128 -15.41 -12.47 -6.49
CA PRO A 128 -14.40 -12.62 -7.53
C PRO A 128 -14.09 -11.28 -8.23
N VAL A 129 -12.81 -11.02 -8.48
CA VAL A 129 -12.36 -9.88 -9.26
C VAL A 129 -12.11 -10.32 -10.70
N ARG A 130 -12.56 -9.53 -11.67
CA ARG A 130 -12.28 -9.72 -13.09
C ARG A 130 -11.13 -8.81 -13.51
N PHE A 131 -10.08 -9.40 -14.08
CA PHE A 131 -8.90 -8.68 -14.51
C PHE A 131 -8.98 -8.35 -16.00
N VAL A 132 -8.43 -7.18 -16.37
CA VAL A 132 -8.30 -6.74 -17.76
C VAL A 132 -6.83 -6.45 -18.07
N VAL A 133 -6.41 -6.66 -19.31
CA VAL A 133 -5.05 -6.38 -19.76
C VAL A 133 -4.90 -4.89 -20.05
N SER A 134 -3.95 -4.26 -19.37
CA SER A 134 -3.53 -2.88 -19.62
C SER A 134 -2.10 -2.90 -20.14
N THR A 135 -1.90 -2.46 -21.37
CA THR A 135 -0.58 -2.41 -22.02
C THR A 135 -0.37 -1.08 -22.73
N ARG A 136 0.89 -0.70 -22.93
CA ARG A 136 1.29 0.43 -23.76
C ARG A 136 1.53 0.04 -25.24
N GLY A 137 1.56 -1.27 -25.53
CA GLY A 137 1.65 -1.80 -26.88
C GLY A 137 0.28 -2.00 -27.52
N ASP A 138 0.21 -2.72 -28.64
CA ASP A 138 -1.08 -3.11 -29.22
C ASP A 138 -1.77 -4.15 -28.33
N ALA A 139 -2.86 -3.74 -27.68
CA ALA A 139 -3.63 -4.61 -26.81
C ALA A 139 -4.32 -5.75 -27.58
N PHE A 140 -4.64 -5.57 -28.86
CA PHE A 140 -5.34 -6.57 -29.67
C PHE A 140 -4.43 -7.74 -30.08
N GLU A 141 -3.10 -7.54 -30.14
CA GLU A 141 -2.15 -8.62 -30.40
C GLU A 141 -2.27 -9.76 -29.38
N TRP A 142 -2.61 -9.43 -28.13
CA TRP A 142 -2.79 -10.40 -27.04
C TRP A 142 -3.96 -11.35 -27.29
N LEU A 143 -5.00 -10.92 -28.03
CA LEU A 143 -6.14 -11.76 -28.37
C LEU A 143 -5.78 -12.89 -29.32
N GLY A 144 -4.67 -12.77 -30.07
CA GLY A 144 -4.15 -13.87 -30.88
C GLY A 144 -3.66 -15.05 -30.04
N ALA A 145 -3.14 -14.78 -28.83
CA ALA A 145 -2.65 -15.81 -27.90
C ALA A 145 -3.71 -16.25 -26.88
N ALA A 146 -4.60 -15.35 -26.45
CA ALA A 146 -5.67 -15.61 -25.49
C ALA A 146 -6.93 -14.82 -25.89
N PRO A 147 -7.82 -15.41 -26.72
CA PRO A 147 -8.99 -14.74 -27.28
C PRO A 147 -10.03 -14.26 -26.25
N GLU A 148 -10.01 -14.81 -25.04
CA GLU A 148 -10.92 -14.48 -23.95
C GLU A 148 -10.47 -13.28 -23.09
N LEU A 149 -9.30 -12.69 -23.38
CA LEU A 149 -8.82 -11.54 -22.62
C LEU A 149 -9.72 -10.33 -22.82
N GLU A 150 -9.99 -9.65 -21.71
CA GLU A 150 -10.60 -8.33 -21.72
C GLU A 150 -9.50 -7.27 -21.71
N LEU A 151 -9.66 -6.22 -22.51
CA LEU A 151 -8.64 -5.20 -22.72
C LEU A 151 -9.08 -3.88 -22.09
N LYS A 152 -8.15 -3.18 -21.43
CA LYS A 152 -8.33 -1.77 -21.05
C LYS A 152 -8.20 -0.91 -22.30
N LEU A 153 -9.27 -0.17 -22.62
CA LEU A 153 -9.24 0.83 -23.69
C LEU A 153 -9.01 2.19 -23.05
N ASP A 154 -7.86 2.80 -23.34
CA ASP A 154 -7.60 4.18 -22.96
C ASP A 154 -8.28 5.11 -23.97
N PRO A 155 -9.04 6.14 -23.54
CA PRO A 155 -9.61 7.12 -24.44
C PRO A 155 -8.51 7.99 -25.06
N ASP A 156 -8.70 8.36 -26.33
CA ASP A 156 -7.86 9.37 -27.02
C ASP A 156 -7.99 10.77 -26.39
#